data_AF-A0A948G3M8-F1
#
_entry.id   AF-A0A948G3M8-F1
#
_cell.length_a   1.000
_cell.length_b   1.000
_cell.length_c   1.000
_cell.angle_alpha   90.00
_cell.angle_beta   90.00
_cell.angle_gamma   90.00
#
_symmetry.space_group_name_H-M   'P 1'
#
loop_
_entity.id
_entity.type
_entity.pdbx_description
1 polymer ?
#
loop_
_entity_poly.entity_id
_entity_poly.type
_entity_poly.pdbx_seq_one_letter_code
_entity_poly.pdbx_strand_id
1 'polypeptide(L)'
;MAIDGHKILNYLYLGREKLVQAILYLVSFMFVRMYLLFLFALNIINWLLAFYINNNVSQNLVVLHYNVNLGVNLIGNARDIYIIPTLGLAFIAINFLLLLNIFKKDKFLIHLLLGFSLLINLFLIAGTVVIYLVNFR
;
A
#
# COMPACT_ATOMS: atom_id res chain seq x y z
N MET A 1 -16.60 1.11 39.42
CA MET A 1 -17.10 1.83 38.22
C MET A 1 -17.49 0.76 37.21
N ALA A 2 -18.76 0.35 37.18
CA ALA A 2 -19.21 -0.69 36.25
C ALA A 2 -19.36 -0.06 34.86
N ILE A 3 -18.60 -0.56 33.88
CA ILE A 3 -18.72 -0.12 32.50
C ILE A 3 -20.03 -0.71 31.96
N ASP A 4 -21.00 0.17 31.69
CA ASP A 4 -22.32 -0.19 31.17
C ASP A 4 -22.19 -0.72 29.73
N GLY A 5 -22.43 -2.02 29.57
CA GLY A 5 -22.32 -2.72 28.27
C GLY A 5 -23.21 -2.11 27.18
N HIS A 6 -24.34 -1.50 27.55
CA HIS A 6 -25.22 -0.82 26.60
C HIS A 6 -24.56 0.43 26.00
N LYS A 7 -23.72 1.14 26.77
CA LYS A 7 -22.97 2.30 26.27
C LYS A 7 -21.89 1.86 25.28
N ILE A 8 -21.16 0.78 25.56
CA ILE A 8 -20.15 0.24 24.64
C ILE A 8 -20.78 -0.14 23.30
N LEU A 9 -21.89 -0.89 23.34
CA LEU A 9 -22.61 -1.30 22.14
C LEU A 9 -23.09 -0.09 21.32
N ASN A 10 -23.59 0.94 22.00
CA ASN A 10 -24.02 2.17 21.34
C ASN A 10 -22.84 2.92 20.68
N TYR A 11 -21.70 3.04 21.35
CA TYR A 11 -20.50 3.65 20.76
C TYR A 11 -19.98 2.88 19.55
N LEU A 12 -19.97 1.54 19.60
CA LEU A 12 -19.59 0.69 18.47
C LEU A 12 -20.54 0.87 17.28
N TYR A 13 -21.85 0.93 17.55
CA TYR A 13 -22.86 1.16 16.52
C TYR A 13 -22.67 2.51 15.82
N LEU A 14 -22.54 3.59 16.60
CA LEU A 14 -22.30 4.94 16.08
C LEU A 14 -20.98 5.05 15.32
N GLY A 15 -19.93 4.37 15.79
CA GLY A 15 -18.63 4.32 15.10
C GLY A 15 -18.74 3.65 13.73
N ARG A 16 -19.42 2.50 13.66
CA ARG A 16 -19.67 1.76 12.41
C ARG A 16 -20.46 2.60 11.41
N GLU A 17 -21.55 3.24 11.83
CA GLU A 17 -22.36 4.07 10.92
C GLU A 17 -21.56 5.23 10.33
N LYS A 18 -20.79 5.95 11.16
CA LYS A 18 -19.92 7.04 10.69
C LYS A 18 -18.88 6.56 9.68
N LEU A 19 -18.27 5.41 9.95
CA LEU A 19 -17.26 4.83 9.08
C LEU A 19 -17.86 4.43 7.73
N VAL A 20 -19.01 3.73 7.73
CA VAL A 20 -19.72 3.33 6.50
C VAL A 20 -20.13 4.57 5.71
N GLN A 21 -20.66 5.60 6.37
CA GLN A 21 -21.02 6.86 5.71
C GLN A 21 -19.80 7.54 5.08
N ALA A 22 -18.65 7.58 5.76
CA ALA A 22 -17.41 8.16 5.24
C ALA A 22 -16.91 7.41 4.01
N ILE A 23 -16.91 6.07 4.03
CA ILE A 23 -16.51 5.24 2.90
C ILE A 23 -17.45 5.45 1.71
N LEU A 24 -18.76 5.35 1.91
CA LEU A 24 -19.75 5.54 0.84
C LEU A 24 -19.63 6.93 0.21
N TYR A 25 -19.41 7.96 1.04
CA TYR A 25 -19.18 9.31 0.56
C TYR A 25 -17.91 9.41 -0.30
N LEU A 26 -16.78 8.86 0.17
CA LEU A 26 -15.52 8.89 -0.59
C LEU A 26 -15.63 8.13 -1.92
N VAL A 27 -16.21 6.93 -1.89
CA VAL A 27 -16.34 6.05 -3.07
C VAL A 27 -17.39 6.57 -4.06
N SER A 28 -18.32 7.44 -3.63
CA SER A 28 -19.25 8.10 -4.54
C SER A 28 -18.55 8.92 -5.63
N PHE A 29 -17.36 9.47 -5.33
CA PHE A 29 -16.57 10.23 -6.28
C PHE A 29 -15.90 9.33 -7.31
N MET A 30 -16.09 9.63 -8.60
CA MET A 30 -15.47 8.89 -9.71
C MET A 30 -13.94 8.91 -9.63
N PHE A 31 -13.33 10.07 -9.34
CA PHE A 31 -11.87 10.17 -9.27
C PHE A 31 -11.30 9.29 -8.15
N VAL A 32 -11.93 9.22 -6.96
CA VAL A 32 -11.49 8.35 -5.87
C VAL A 32 -11.49 6.89 -6.31
N ARG A 33 -12.55 6.45 -7.00
CA ARG A 33 -12.62 5.09 -7.56
C ARG A 33 -11.49 4.82 -8.55
N MET A 34 -11.16 5.77 -9.42
CA MET A 34 -10.05 5.64 -10.35
C MET A 34 -8.71 5.54 -9.63
N TYR A 35 -8.45 6.40 -8.64
CA TYR A 35 -7.23 6.32 -7.82
C TYR A 35 -7.11 4.95 -7.13
N LEU A 36 -8.17 4.47 -6.48
CA LEU A 36 -8.15 3.17 -5.82
C LEU A 36 -7.91 2.04 -6.82
N LEU A 37 -8.56 2.06 -7.99
CA LEU A 37 -8.34 1.08 -9.05
C LEU A 37 -6.87 1.05 -9.48
N PHE A 38 -6.26 2.20 -9.78
CA PHE A 38 -4.85 2.27 -10.16
C PHE A 38 -3.92 1.83 -9.03
N LEU A 39 -4.20 2.23 -7.79
CA LEU A 39 -3.42 1.82 -6.62
C LEU A 39 -3.42 0.31 -6.43
N PHE A 40 -4.59 -0.32 -6.47
CA PHE A 40 -4.69 -1.77 -6.34
C PHE A 40 -4.08 -2.49 -7.54
N ALA A 41 -4.26 -1.98 -8.77
CA ALA A 41 -3.64 -2.55 -9.96
C ALA A 41 -2.10 -2.52 -9.88
N LEU A 42 -1.51 -1.37 -9.51
CA LEU A 42 -0.07 -1.24 -9.29
C LEU A 42 0.42 -2.17 -8.19
N ASN A 43 -0.31 -2.27 -7.07
CA ASN A 43 0.08 -3.17 -6.00
C ASN A 43 0.03 -4.64 -6.43
N ILE A 44 -1.00 -5.06 -7.18
CA ILE A 44 -1.09 -6.41 -7.76
C ILE A 44 0.08 -6.67 -8.72
N ILE A 45 0.41 -5.72 -9.60
CA ILE A 45 1.57 -5.83 -10.49
C ILE A 45 2.85 -6.05 -9.67
N ASN A 46 3.02 -5.33 -8.57
CA ASN A 46 4.17 -5.46 -7.70
C ASN A 46 4.24 -6.83 -7.00
N TRP A 47 3.09 -7.37 -6.58
CA TRP A 47 2.98 -8.76 -6.07
C TRP A 47 3.35 -9.79 -7.14
N LEU A 48 2.88 -9.61 -8.37
CA LEU A 48 3.18 -10.50 -9.50
C LEU A 48 4.68 -10.46 -9.85
N LEU A 49 5.30 -9.28 -9.84
CA LEU A 49 6.74 -9.14 -10.04
C LEU A 49 7.54 -9.83 -8.92
N ALA A 50 7.16 -9.61 -7.65
CA ALA A 50 7.81 -10.27 -6.52
C ALA A 50 7.68 -11.80 -6.61
N PHE A 51 6.50 -12.30 -6.97
CA PHE A 51 6.27 -13.73 -7.20
C PHE A 51 7.09 -14.28 -8.37
N TYR A 52 7.15 -13.55 -9.48
CA TYR A 52 7.96 -13.95 -10.63
C TYR A 52 9.43 -14.05 -10.25
N ILE A 53 9.99 -13.04 -9.57
CA ILE A 53 11.37 -13.09 -9.10
C ILE A 53 11.57 -14.29 -8.19
N ASN A 54 10.76 -14.42 -7.13
CA ASN A 54 10.94 -15.47 -6.13
C ASN A 54 10.92 -16.90 -6.71
N ASN A 55 10.17 -17.15 -7.79
CA ASN A 55 10.12 -18.48 -8.42
C ASN A 55 11.22 -18.75 -9.45
N ASN A 56 11.82 -17.71 -10.03
CA ASN A 56 12.81 -17.86 -11.09
C ASN A 56 14.26 -17.80 -10.60
N VAL A 57 14.51 -17.38 -9.35
CA VAL A 57 15.87 -17.37 -8.81
C VAL A 57 16.32 -18.81 -8.55
N SER A 58 17.46 -19.19 -9.12
CA SER A 58 18.06 -20.53 -8.98
C SER A 58 18.53 -20.86 -7.56
N GLN A 59 18.74 -19.83 -6.74
CA GLN A 59 19.22 -19.90 -5.36
C GLN A 59 18.23 -19.19 -4.43
N ASN A 60 18.16 -19.60 -3.16
CA ASN A 60 17.28 -18.93 -2.19
C ASN A 60 17.76 -17.52 -1.79
N LEU A 61 18.95 -17.11 -2.25
CA LEU A 61 19.56 -15.82 -1.93
C LEU A 61 19.50 -14.91 -3.16
N VAL A 62 19.06 -13.67 -2.94
CA VAL A 62 19.00 -12.61 -3.95
C VAL A 62 19.57 -11.32 -3.39
N VAL A 63 20.16 -10.54 -4.29
CA VAL A 63 20.53 -9.15 -4.04
C VAL A 63 19.24 -8.34 -3.90
N LEU A 64 18.95 -7.90 -2.68
CA LEU A 64 17.78 -7.07 -2.39
C LEU A 64 18.09 -5.58 -2.53
N HIS A 65 19.34 -5.19 -2.36
CA HIS A 65 19.77 -3.81 -2.53
C HIS A 65 21.17 -3.73 -3.13
N TYR A 66 21.31 -2.80 -4.07
CA TYR A 66 22.55 -2.47 -4.76
C TYR A 66 22.79 -0.96 -4.66
N ASN A 67 24.00 -0.59 -4.27
CA ASN A 67 24.45 0.79 -4.24
C ASN A 67 25.50 1.00 -5.33
N VAL A 68 25.41 2.09 -6.08
CA VAL A 68 26.35 2.39 -7.18
C VAL A 68 27.80 2.55 -6.68
N ASN A 69 28.00 3.06 -5.47
CA ASN A 69 29.32 3.29 -4.88
C ASN A 69 29.86 2.09 -4.10
N LEU A 70 28.99 1.29 -3.47
CA LEU A 70 29.37 0.19 -2.57
C LEU A 70 29.12 -1.21 -3.15
N GLY A 71 28.46 -1.30 -4.31
CA GLY A 71 28.02 -2.56 -4.89
C GLY A 71 26.85 -3.18 -4.13
N VAL A 72 26.80 -4.51 -4.12
CA VAL A 72 25.80 -5.29 -3.37
C VAL A 72 26.01 -5.09 -1.87
N ASN A 73 25.04 -4.50 -1.19
CA ASN A 73 25.10 -4.24 0.25
C ASN A 73 24.01 -4.98 1.06
N LEU A 74 23.02 -5.57 0.39
CA LEU A 74 22.02 -6.42 1.05
C LEU A 74 21.72 -7.64 0.18
N ILE A 75 22.00 -8.82 0.74
CA ILE A 75 21.60 -10.12 0.21
C ILE A 75 20.65 -10.73 1.22
N GLY A 76 19.50 -11.20 0.78
CA GLY A 76 18.49 -11.82 1.64
C GLY A 76 17.75 -12.95 0.95
N ASN A 77 16.72 -13.47 1.60
CA ASN A 77 15.93 -14.55 1.03
C ASN A 77 15.07 -14.00 -0.11
N ALA A 78 14.81 -14.80 -1.15
CA ALA A 78 13.90 -14.43 -2.23
C ALA A 78 12.50 -14.03 -1.76
N ARG A 79 12.05 -14.60 -0.64
CA ARG A 79 10.77 -14.24 0.00
C ARG A 79 10.77 -12.84 0.60
N ASP A 80 11.93 -12.26 0.92
CA ASP A 80 11.99 -10.94 1.53
C ASP A 80 11.54 -9.85 0.55
N ILE A 81 11.53 -10.11 -0.76
CA ILE A 81 11.04 -9.19 -1.81
C ILE A 81 9.56 -8.83 -1.59
N TYR A 82 8.77 -9.72 -0.98
CA TYR A 82 7.36 -9.46 -0.67
C TYR A 82 7.13 -8.32 0.33
N ILE A 83 8.17 -7.83 1.00
CA ILE A 83 8.07 -6.62 1.83
C ILE A 83 7.68 -5.40 0.99
N ILE A 84 8.14 -5.32 -0.26
CA ILE A 84 7.92 -4.17 -1.15
C ILE A 84 6.43 -4.00 -1.52
N PRO A 85 5.72 -5.02 -2.05
CA PRO A 85 4.29 -4.90 -2.30
C PRO A 85 3.48 -4.76 -1.00
N THR A 86 3.92 -5.36 0.10
CA THR A 86 3.29 -5.20 1.43
C THR A 86 3.35 -3.75 1.91
N LEU A 87 4.50 -3.08 1.74
CA LEU A 87 4.64 -1.65 2.04
C LEU A 87 3.73 -0.81 1.15
N GLY A 88 3.60 -1.14 -0.14
CA GLY A 88 2.67 -0.45 -1.04
C GLY A 88 1.22 -0.53 -0.56
N LEU A 89 0.80 -1.70 -0.06
CA LEU A 89 -0.53 -1.91 0.51
C LEU A 89 -0.70 -1.16 1.83
N ALA A 90 0.33 -1.14 2.68
CA ALA A 90 0.34 -0.37 3.91
C ALA A 90 0.19 1.13 3.65
N PHE A 91 0.88 1.70 2.65
CA PHE A 91 0.72 3.11 2.28
C PHE A 91 -0.68 3.42 1.75
N ILE A 92 -1.29 2.53 0.96
CA ILE A 92 -2.68 2.66 0.53
C ILE A 92 -3.61 2.68 1.75
N ALA A 93 -3.44 1.73 2.67
CA ALA A 93 -4.27 1.63 3.87
C ALA A 93 -4.13 2.86 4.78
N ILE A 94 -2.90 3.29 5.08
CA ILE A 94 -2.64 4.46 5.92
C ILE A 94 -3.24 5.72 5.31
N ASN A 95 -2.99 5.99 4.03
CA ASN A 95 -3.54 7.18 3.38
C ASN A 95 -5.07 7.11 3.28
N PHE A 96 -5.65 5.93 3.08
CA PHE A 96 -7.11 5.77 3.11
C PHE A 96 -7.69 6.01 4.51
N LEU A 97 -7.06 5.52 5.58
CA LEU A 97 -7.47 5.80 6.95
C LEU A 97 -7.38 7.29 7.27
N LEU A 98 -6.35 7.98 6.79
CA LEU A 98 -6.24 9.44 6.90
C LEU A 98 -7.40 10.12 6.17
N LEU A 99 -7.78 9.68 4.97
CA LEU A 99 -8.92 10.21 4.24
C LEU A 99 -10.24 10.12 5.02
N LEU A 100 -10.46 9.03 5.77
CA LEU A 100 -11.66 8.88 6.61
C LEU A 100 -11.80 9.98 7.68
N ASN A 101 -10.71 10.66 8.05
CA ASN A 101 -10.74 11.78 9.00
C ASN A 101 -10.95 13.15 8.34
N ILE A 102 -10.77 13.24 7.02
CA ILE A 102 -10.66 14.51 6.29
C ILE A 102 -11.68 14.62 5.14
N PHE A 103 -12.45 13.55 4.88
CA PHE A 103 -13.34 13.39 3.72
C PHE A 103 -14.35 14.52 3.49
N LYS A 104 -14.79 15.24 4.53
CA LYS A 104 -15.73 16.37 4.40
C LYS A 104 -15.08 17.75 4.29
N LYS A 105 -13.75 17.86 4.44
CA LYS A 105 -13.07 19.17 4.53
C LYS A 105 -12.70 19.73 3.16
N ASP A 106 -11.96 18.96 2.36
CA ASP A 106 -11.38 19.47 1.10
C ASP A 106 -11.07 18.34 0.11
N LYS A 107 -11.52 18.50 -1.14
CA LYS A 107 -11.23 17.59 -2.26
C LYS A 107 -9.75 17.62 -2.65
N PHE A 108 -9.07 18.75 -2.47
CA PHE A 108 -7.63 18.87 -2.75
C PHE A 108 -6.82 17.90 -1.88
N LEU A 109 -7.14 17.80 -0.59
CA LEU A 109 -6.47 16.85 0.32
C LEU A 109 -6.72 15.39 -0.08
N ILE A 110 -7.88 15.10 -0.70
CA ILE A 110 -8.16 13.76 -1.24
C ILE A 110 -7.21 13.44 -2.40
N HIS A 111 -7.07 14.36 -3.36
CA HIS A 111 -6.12 14.22 -4.46
C HIS A 111 -4.68 14.12 -3.98
N LEU A 112 -4.31 14.90 -2.96
CA LEU A 112 -2.96 14.90 -2.40
C LEU A 112 -2.61 13.52 -1.81
N LEU A 113 -3.45 12.98 -0.91
CA LEU A 113 -3.20 11.71 -0.24
C LEU A 113 -3.21 10.52 -1.20
N LEU A 114 -4.17 10.47 -2.13
CA LEU A 114 -4.25 9.39 -3.13
C LEU A 114 -3.15 9.52 -4.19
N GLY A 115 -2.81 10.75 -4.59
CA GLY A 115 -1.71 11.04 -5.50
C GLY A 115 -0.35 10.64 -4.94
N PHE A 116 -0.07 10.98 -3.68
CA PHE A 116 1.14 10.51 -3.00
C PHE A 116 1.19 8.98 -2.88
N SER A 117 0.05 8.34 -2.60
CA SER A 117 -0.02 6.86 -2.58
C SER A 117 0.34 6.26 -3.94
N LEU A 118 -0.09 6.89 -5.04
CA LEU A 118 0.24 6.42 -6.40
C LEU A 118 1.73 6.59 -6.67
N LEU A 119 2.27 7.77 -6.37
CA LEU A 119 3.68 8.06 -6.56
C LEU A 119 4.58 7.08 -5.79
N ILE A 120 4.24 6.79 -4.53
CA ILE A 120 4.96 5.79 -3.72
C ILE A 120 4.88 4.41 -4.36
N ASN A 121 3.70 3.95 -4.79
CA ASN A 121 3.57 2.64 -5.43
C ASN A 121 4.36 2.54 -6.75
N LEU A 122 4.47 3.63 -7.52
CA LEU A 122 5.33 3.67 -8.70
C LEU A 122 6.82 3.51 -8.34
N PHE A 123 7.30 4.20 -7.31
CA PHE A 123 8.68 4.03 -6.82
C PHE A 123 8.95 2.63 -6.28
N LEU A 124 7.97 2.02 -5.60
CA LEU A 124 8.10 0.64 -5.12
C LEU A 124 8.21 -0.36 -6.27
N ILE A 125 7.42 -0.20 -7.33
CA ILE A 125 7.56 -1.02 -8.55
C ILE A 125 8.93 -0.82 -9.19
N ALA A 126 9.39 0.42 -9.31
CA ALA A 126 10.72 0.72 -9.85
C ALA A 126 11.83 0.02 -9.04
N GLY A 127 11.72 0.02 -7.70
CA GLY A 127 12.62 -0.72 -6.82
C GLY A 127 12.61 -2.23 -7.10
N THR A 128 11.43 -2.84 -7.23
CA THR A 128 11.30 -4.26 -7.58
C THR A 128 11.90 -4.58 -8.97
N VAL A 129 11.74 -3.68 -9.94
CA VAL A 129 12.35 -3.82 -11.28
C VAL A 129 13.88 -3.76 -11.19
N VAL A 130 14.45 -2.88 -10.37
CA VAL A 130 15.90 -2.84 -10.15
C VAL A 130 16.40 -4.15 -9.53
N ILE A 131 15.70 -4.71 -8.55
CA ILE A 131 16.02 -6.04 -7.98
C ILE A 131 16.01 -7.11 -9.07
N TYR A 132 15.00 -7.11 -9.94
CA TYR A 132 14.96 -8.02 -11.09
C TYR A 132 16.19 -7.85 -11.99
N LEU A 133 16.52 -6.62 -12.37
CA LEU A 133 17.66 -6.36 -13.26
C LEU A 133 18.98 -6.82 -12.65
N VAL A 134 19.22 -6.60 -11.36
CA VAL A 134 20.50 -6.95 -10.71
C VAL A 134 20.68 -8.46 -10.54
N ASN A 135 19.59 -9.23 -10.42
CA ASN A 135 19.68 -10.68 -10.18
C ASN A 135 19.58 -11.53 -11.45
N PHE A 136 18.99 -11.01 -12.53
CA PHE A 136 18.73 -11.77 -13.76
C PHE A 136 19.41 -11.21 -15.01
N ARG A 137 20.09 -10.06 -14.92
CA ARG A 137 20.93 -9.50 -15.98
C ARG A 137 22.30 -9.14 -15.44
#